data_AF-A0A8S3G8Y5-F1
#
_entry.id   AF-A0A8S3G8Y5-F1
#
_cell.length_a   1.000
_cell.length_b   1.000
_cell.length_c   1.000
_cell.angle_alpha   90.00
_cell.angle_beta   90.00
_cell.angle_gamma   90.00
#
_symmetry.space_group_name_H-M   'P 1'
#
loop_
_entity.id
_entity.type
_entity.pdbx_description
1 polymer ?
#
loop_
_entity_poly.entity_id
_entity_poly.type
_entity_poly.pdbx_seq_one_letter_code
_entity_poly.pdbx_strand_id
1 'polypeptide(L)' 'IENMWFIVLFIFDFTFANAIHYETILGYECKTNEHCSDFVPNSICFNHICVCQLGYQSNGNFRCVYKTRARRQANFGK' A
#
# COMPACT_ATOMS: atom_id res chain seq x y z
N ILE A 1 17.51 26.30 -32.63
CA ILE A 1 17.76 26.01 -31.20
C ILE A 1 16.73 26.82 -30.43
N GLU A 2 15.50 26.35 -30.50
CA GLU A 2 14.31 26.83 -29.80
C GLU A 2 13.61 25.51 -29.43
N ASN A 3 12.96 25.44 -28.27
CA ASN A 3 12.22 24.26 -27.76
C ASN A 3 12.98 23.25 -26.87
N MET A 4 13.99 23.69 -26.10
CA MET A 4 14.46 22.89 -24.95
C MET A 4 13.73 23.21 -23.63
N TRP A 5 12.90 24.25 -23.58
CA TRP A 5 12.23 24.69 -22.34
C TRP A 5 10.90 23.97 -22.05
N PHE A 6 10.20 23.46 -23.06
CA PHE A 6 8.95 22.69 -22.87
C PHE A 6 9.19 21.27 -22.34
N ILE A 7 10.31 20.67 -22.72
CA ILE A 7 10.66 19.30 -22.34
C ILE A 7 10.96 19.24 -20.83
N VAL A 8 11.57 20.27 -20.25
CA VAL A 8 11.90 20.31 -18.81
C VAL A 8 10.65 20.35 -17.93
N LEU A 9 9.59 21.06 -18.34
CA LEU A 9 8.31 21.10 -17.59
C LEU A 9 7.53 19.79 -17.72
N PHE A 10 7.51 19.18 -18.91
CA PHE A 10 6.87 17.86 -19.11
C PHE A 10 7.59 16.76 -18.33
N ILE A 11 8.93 16.78 -18.25
CA ILE A 11 9.71 15.82 -17.46
C ILE A 11 9.56 16.11 -15.95
N PHE A 12 9.46 17.36 -15.52
CA PHE A 12 9.22 17.68 -14.11
C PHE A 12 7.89 17.10 -13.62
N ASP A 13 6.79 17.19 -14.37
CA ASP A 13 5.53 16.53 -13.99
C ASP A 13 5.58 14.99 -14.18
N PHE A 14 6.29 14.50 -15.21
CA PHE A 14 6.38 13.05 -15.44
C PHE A 14 7.28 12.33 -14.43
N THR A 15 8.41 12.86 -13.97
CA THR A 15 9.28 12.13 -13.02
C THR A 15 8.76 12.13 -11.59
N PHE A 16 7.80 12.99 -11.22
CA PHE A 16 7.16 12.96 -9.89
C PHE A 16 5.84 12.19 -9.88
N ALA A 17 5.14 12.07 -11.01
CA ALA A 17 3.95 11.22 -11.13
C ALA A 17 4.27 9.73 -11.38
N ASN A 18 5.52 9.41 -11.75
CA ASN A 18 5.97 8.03 -11.98
C ASN A 18 6.47 7.30 -10.73
N ALA A 19 6.17 7.79 -9.52
CA ALA A 19 6.18 6.95 -8.33
C ALA A 19 4.96 6.03 -8.40
N ILE A 20 5.08 4.96 -9.20
CA ILE A 20 4.05 3.92 -9.36
C ILE A 20 3.85 3.25 -7.99
N HIS A 21 2.97 3.79 -7.16
CA HIS A 21 2.26 3.21 -6.01
C HIS A 21 2.86 1.95 -5.31
N TYR A 22 4.17 1.94 -5.07
CA TYR A 22 4.86 0.86 -4.36
C TYR A 22 4.94 1.15 -2.87
N GLU A 23 4.91 2.43 -2.48
CA GLU A 23 4.91 2.93 -1.10
C GLU A 23 3.61 2.60 -0.34
N THR A 24 2.61 2.09 -1.05
CA THR A 24 1.28 1.84 -0.49
C THR A 24 1.01 0.34 -0.26
N ILE A 25 2.02 -0.52 -0.43
CA ILE A 25 1.92 -1.96 -0.18
C ILE A 25 2.44 -2.29 1.22
N LEU A 26 2.01 -3.42 1.79
CA LEU A 26 2.45 -3.83 3.13
C LEU A 26 3.97 -4.00 3.18
N GLY A 27 4.59 -3.42 4.22
CA GLY A 27 6.04 -3.44 4.44
C GLY A 27 6.81 -2.28 3.81
N TYR A 28 6.13 -1.34 3.14
CA TYR A 28 6.75 -0.18 2.52
C TYR A 28 6.49 1.12 3.28
N GLU A 29 7.31 2.13 2.98
CA GLU A 29 7.28 3.41 3.66
C GLU A 29 5.98 4.19 3.39
N CYS A 30 5.45 4.83 4.42
CA CYS A 30 4.23 5.61 4.35
C CYS A 30 4.33 6.89 5.21
N LYS A 31 3.50 7.87 4.86
CA LYS A 31 3.39 9.15 5.57
C LYS A 31 2.10 9.27 6.37
N THR A 32 1.00 8.75 5.81
CA THR A 32 -0.32 8.82 6.43
C THR A 32 -1.05 7.49 6.29
N ASN A 33 -2.13 7.31 7.06
CA ASN A 33 -2.91 6.07 6.98
C ASN A 33 -3.60 5.90 5.63
N GLU A 34 -4.02 7.02 5.02
CA GLU A 34 -4.72 7.07 3.74
C GLU A 34 -3.86 6.46 2.63
N HIS A 35 -2.54 6.74 2.63
CA HIS A 35 -1.59 6.09 1.72
C HIS A 35 -1.73 4.56 1.72
N CYS A 36 -1.78 3.94 2.90
CA CYS A 36 -1.89 2.50 3.01
C CYS A 36 -3.32 2.02 2.72
N SER A 37 -4.34 2.70 3.26
CA SER A 37 -5.73 2.26 3.17
C SER A 37 -6.33 2.39 1.77
N ASP A 38 -5.83 3.31 0.95
CA ASP A 38 -6.27 3.51 -0.44
C ASP A 38 -5.94 2.29 -1.31
N PHE A 39 -4.86 1.55 -1.00
CA PHE A 39 -4.37 0.41 -1.79
C PHE A 39 -4.56 -0.92 -1.10
N VAL A 40 -4.38 -0.95 0.21
CA VAL A 40 -4.56 -2.13 1.04
C VAL A 40 -5.64 -1.83 2.09
N PRO A 41 -6.90 -2.18 1.82
CA PRO A 41 -7.98 -1.99 2.78
C PRO A 41 -7.65 -2.67 4.13
N ASN A 42 -8.02 -2.02 5.23
CA ASN A 42 -7.70 -2.45 6.61
C ASN A 42 -6.20 -2.46 6.93
N SER A 43 -5.42 -1.59 6.29
CA SER A 43 -4.05 -1.27 6.67
C SER A 43 -3.95 0.14 7.25
N ILE A 44 -2.88 0.38 8.02
CA ILE A 44 -2.54 1.65 8.65
C ILE A 44 -1.05 1.93 8.47
N CYS A 45 -0.69 3.21 8.55
CA CYS A 45 0.70 3.61 8.58
C CYS A 45 1.21 3.59 10.03
N PHE A 46 2.12 2.67 10.32
CA PHE A 46 2.67 2.51 11.67
C PHE A 46 4.19 2.61 11.61
N ASN A 47 4.77 3.55 12.36
CA ASN A 47 6.21 3.86 12.33
C ASN A 47 6.73 4.07 10.89
N HIS A 48 5.99 4.84 10.10
CA HIS A 48 6.28 5.08 8.68
C HIS A 48 6.27 3.82 7.81
N ILE A 49 5.66 2.71 8.23
CA ILE A 49 5.52 1.49 7.41
C ILE A 49 4.05 1.06 7.32
N CYS A 50 3.59 0.70 6.12
CA CYS A 50 2.25 0.15 5.94
C CYS A 50 2.14 -1.24 6.56
N VAL A 51 1.22 -1.39 7.51
CA VAL A 51 0.94 -2.65 8.21
C VAL A 51 -0.56 -2.89 8.30
N CYS A 52 -0.98 -4.14 8.51
CA CYS A 52 -2.39 -4.42 8.75
C CYS A 52 -2.86 -3.84 10.10
N GLN A 53 -4.06 -3.28 10.10
CA GLN A 53 -4.70 -2.77 11.31
C GLN A 53 -4.85 -3.89 12.36
N LEU A 54 -4.91 -3.50 13.64
CA LEU A 54 -5.15 -4.43 14.73
C LEU A 54 -6.40 -5.29 14.46
N GLY A 55 -6.26 -6.60 14.62
CA GLY A 55 -7.31 -7.57 14.28
C GLY A 55 -7.25 -8.11 12.86
N TYR A 56 -6.34 -7.63 12.00
CA TYR A 56 -6.07 -8.15 10.67
C TYR A 56 -4.64 -8.71 10.56
N GLN A 57 -4.44 -9.69 9.67
CA GLN A 57 -3.14 -10.24 9.29
C GLN A 57 -2.90 -10.05 7.79
N SER A 58 -1.64 -9.92 7.41
CA SER A 58 -1.27 -9.84 6.00
C SER A 58 -1.52 -11.18 5.30
N ASN A 59 -2.15 -11.12 4.13
CA ASN A 59 -2.27 -12.23 3.20
C ASN A 59 -1.62 -11.81 1.88
N GLY A 60 -0.29 -11.91 1.84
CA GLY A 60 0.53 -11.25 0.81
C GLY A 60 0.70 -9.76 1.08
N ASN A 61 1.10 -9.00 0.05
CA ASN A 61 1.49 -7.59 0.20
C ASN A 61 0.34 -6.60 -0.01
N PHE A 62 -0.78 -7.06 -0.56
CA PHE A 62 -1.89 -6.21 -1.01
C PHE A 62 -3.21 -6.50 -0.28
N ARG A 63 -3.19 -7.34 0.74
CA ARG A 63 -4.41 -7.76 1.45
C ARG A 63 -4.20 -7.92 2.93
N CYS A 64 -5.09 -7.31 3.70
CA CYS A 64 -5.27 -7.58 5.12
C CYS A 64 -6.56 -8.37 5.31
N VAL A 65 -6.44 -9.57 5.88
CA VAL A 65 -7.59 -10.44 6.21
C VAL A 65 -7.79 -10.49 7.70
N TYR A 66 -9.02 -10.61 8.19
CA TYR A 66 -9.25 -10.64 9.63
C TYR A 66 -8.47 -11.81 10.25
N LYS A 67 -7.83 -11.54 11.40
CA LYS A 67 -7.34 -12.59 12.28
C LYS A 67 -8.57 -13.31 12.77
N THR A 68 -8.94 -14.38 12.08
CA THR A 68 -9.77 -15.40 12.69
C THR A 68 -9.01 -15.73 13.97
N ARG A 69 -9.51 -15.37 15.17
CA ARG A 69 -9.22 -16.22 16.33
C ARG A 69 -9.51 -17.59 15.77
N ALA A 70 -8.52 -18.46 15.70
CA ALA A 70 -8.72 -19.78 15.14
C ALA A 70 -9.91 -20.40 15.88
N ARG A 71 -11.14 -20.22 15.37
CA ARG A 71 -12.09 -21.30 15.35
C ARG A 71 -11.31 -22.29 14.55
N ARG A 72 -10.72 -23.23 15.30
CA ARG A 72 -9.98 -24.38 14.84
C ARG A 72 -10.20 -24.57 13.33
N GLN A 73 -9.13 -24.75 12.58
CA GLN A 73 -9.22 -25.65 11.42
C GLN A 73 -9.60 -27.05 11.96
N ALA A 74 -10.85 -27.18 12.40
CA ALA A 74 -11.56 -28.39 12.71
C ALA A 74 -12.72 -28.36 11.74
N ASN A 75 -12.51 -29.02 10.60
CA ASN A 75 -13.57 -29.58 9.77
C ASN A 75 -14.65 -28.62 9.26
N PHE A 76 -14.46 -28.16 8.03
CA PHE A 76 -15.52 -28.24 7.03
C PHE A 76 -15.07 -29.43 6.13
N GLY A 77 -15.43 -30.68 6.38
CA GLY A 77 -16.74 -31.14 6.80
C GLY A 77 -17.70 -31.25 5.61
N LYS A 78 -17.24 -31.80 4.49
CA LYS A 78 -18.02 -32.63 3.56
C LYS A 78 -17.07 -33.47 2.71
#